data_AF-A0A9W7DQ01-F1
#
_entry.id   AF-A0A9W7DQ01-F1
#
_cell.length_a   1.000
_cell.length_b   1.000
_cell.length_c   1.000
_cell.angle_alpha   90.00
_cell.angle_beta   90.00
_cell.angle_gamma   90.00
#
_symmetry.space_group_name_H-M   'P 1'
#
loop_
_entity.id
_entity.type
_entity.pdbx_description
1 polymer ?
#
loop_
_entity_poly.entity_id
_entity_poly.type
_entity_poly.pdbx_seq_one_letter_code
_entity_poly.pdbx_strand_id
1 'polypeptide(L)'
;MKIGETKDAQGSYGMLGVANTPCLQGLSDAVVNATSPFLDPSAKSYIPSWVYSLPPAERDQKIALIHEFGSPNVFGGFEPHVTLVGDSESSENMNES
;
A
#
# COMPACT_ATOMS: atom_id res chain seq x y z
N MET A 1 -23.57 7.07 -14.81
CA MET A 1 -22.57 6.91 -13.75
C MET A 1 -23.30 6.43 -12.49
N LYS A 2 -23.25 5.14 -12.18
CA LYS A 2 -23.79 4.63 -10.91
C LYS A 2 -22.72 4.89 -9.86
N ILE A 3 -22.99 5.84 -8.97
CA ILE A 3 -22.17 6.05 -7.79
C ILE A 3 -22.62 4.99 -6.79
N GLY A 4 -21.83 3.92 -6.68
CA GLY A 4 -22.00 2.93 -5.61
C GLY A 4 -21.62 3.56 -4.28
N GLU A 5 -22.30 3.16 -3.21
CA GLU A 5 -22.03 3.61 -1.84
C GLU A 5 -20.55 3.41 -1.48
N THR A 6 -19.86 4.47 -1.05
CA THR A 6 -18.46 4.37 -0.60
C THR A 6 -18.23 5.31 0.58
N LYS A 7 -18.05 4.72 1.76
CA LYS A 7 -17.25 5.29 2.85
C LYS A 7 -16.47 4.16 3.49
N ASP A 8 -15.31 3.85 2.93
CA ASP A 8 -14.32 3.01 3.59
C ASP A 8 -13.40 3.96 4.36
N ALA A 9 -13.65 4.13 5.66
CA ALA A 9 -12.71 4.82 6.54
C ALA A 9 -11.54 3.86 6.82
N GLN A 10 -10.35 4.17 6.31
CA GLN A 10 -9.13 3.43 6.64
C GLN A 10 -8.29 4.27 7.60
N GLY A 11 -8.27 3.85 8.87
CA GLY A 11 -7.62 4.61 9.94
C GLY A 11 -8.16 6.03 10.06
N SER A 12 -7.26 7.01 10.08
CA SER A 12 -7.56 8.44 10.22
C SER A 12 -7.99 9.14 8.93
N TYR A 13 -8.29 8.41 7.85
CA TYR A 13 -8.57 8.99 6.54
C TYR A 13 -9.92 8.55 5.98
N GLY A 14 -10.65 9.51 5.42
CA GLY A 14 -11.81 9.26 4.58
C GLY A 14 -11.36 9.12 3.13
N MET A 15 -11.53 7.93 2.56
CA MET A 15 -11.08 7.60 1.21
C MET A 15 -12.26 7.23 0.30
N LEU A 16 -12.18 7.65 -0.95
CA LEU A 16 -13.05 7.18 -2.04
C LEU A 16 -12.32 6.07 -2.80
N GLY A 17 -12.85 4.85 -2.72
CA GLY A 17 -12.33 3.72 -3.49
C GLY A 17 -12.46 3.96 -4.99
N VAL A 18 -11.40 3.70 -5.75
CA VAL A 18 -11.39 3.78 -7.21
C VAL A 18 -11.36 2.35 -7.75
N ALA A 19 -12.18 2.07 -8.76
CA ALA A 19 -12.13 0.76 -9.41
C ALA A 19 -10.76 0.55 -10.08
N ASN A 20 -10.09 -0.54 -9.72
CA ASN A 20 -8.81 -0.90 -10.32
C ASN A 20 -9.02 -1.46 -11.73
N THR A 21 -9.04 -0.57 -12.72
CA THR A 21 -9.16 -0.95 -14.14
C THR A 21 -7.83 -1.49 -14.68
N PRO A 22 -7.84 -2.33 -15.74
CA PRO A 22 -6.60 -2.86 -16.32
C PRO A 22 -5.60 -1.78 -16.74
N CYS A 23 -6.07 -0.63 -17.26
CA CYS A 23 -5.20 0.49 -17.61
C CYS A 23 -4.54 1.13 -16.38
N LEU A 24 -5.28 1.23 -15.27
CA LEU A 24 -4.78 1.82 -14.03
C LEU A 24 -3.78 0.89 -13.33
N GLN A 25 -4.06 -0.42 -13.30
CA GLN A 25 -3.09 -1.42 -12.87
C GLN A 25 -1.82 -1.37 -13.72
N GLY A 26 -1.96 -1.37 -15.05
CA GLY A 26 -0.82 -1.33 -15.96
C GLY A 26 0.05 -0.09 -15.79
N LEU A 27 -0.56 1.07 -15.48
CA LEU A 27 0.19 2.28 -15.14
C LEU A 27 0.96 2.11 -13.83
N SER A 28 0.32 1.59 -12.77
CA SER A 28 0.97 1.31 -11.48
C SER A 28 2.17 0.37 -11.65
N ASP A 29 1.97 -0.74 -12.36
CA ASP A 29 3.00 -1.74 -12.64
C ASP A 29 4.18 -1.14 -13.42
N ALA A 30 3.89 -0.30 -14.42
CA ALA A 30 4.92 0.37 -15.22
C ALA A 30 5.79 1.30 -14.35
N VAL A 31 5.18 2.04 -13.42
CA VAL A 31 5.92 2.90 -12.48
C VAL A 31 6.81 2.07 -11.55
N VAL A 32 6.28 0.99 -10.96
CA VAL A 32 7.07 0.11 -10.08
C VAL A 32 8.27 -0.47 -10.83
N ASN A 33 8.04 -1.03 -12.03
CA ASN A 33 9.11 -1.62 -12.84
C ASN A 33 10.16 -0.60 -13.27
N ALA A 34 9.74 0.62 -13.65
CA ALA A 34 10.67 1.66 -14.07
C ALA A 34 11.52 2.23 -12.92
N THR A 35 10.98 2.24 -11.69
CA THR A 35 11.62 2.90 -10.54
C THR A 35 12.39 1.95 -9.62
N SER A 36 12.05 0.66 -9.59
CA SER A 36 12.71 -0.35 -8.74
C SER A 36 14.25 -0.40 -8.86
N PRO A 37 14.86 -0.22 -10.05
CA PRO A 37 16.33 -0.20 -10.16
C PRO A 37 17.02 0.98 -9.45
N PHE A 38 16.28 2.06 -9.17
CA PHE A 38 16.80 3.27 -8.54
C PHE A 38 16.55 3.34 -7.04
N LEU A 39 15.92 2.32 -6.46
CA LEU A 39 15.68 2.25 -5.03
C LEU A 39 16.99 2.10 -4.27
N ASP A 40 17.05 2.71 -3.08
CA ASP A 40 18.14 2.45 -2.15
C ASP A 40 18.15 0.94 -1.78
N PRO A 41 19.31 0.27 -1.81
CA PRO A 41 19.39 -1.16 -1.51
C PRO A 41 18.80 -1.55 -0.15
N SER A 42 18.83 -0.65 0.84
CA SER A 42 18.25 -0.90 2.16
C SER A 42 16.75 -1.18 2.10
N ALA A 43 16.02 -0.56 1.16
CA ALA A 43 14.60 -0.79 0.94
C ALA A 43 14.30 -2.25 0.56
N LYS A 44 15.22 -2.93 -0.12
CA LYS A 44 15.09 -4.34 -0.52
C LYS A 44 15.50 -5.32 0.59
N SER A 45 16.00 -4.83 1.71
CA SER A 45 16.38 -5.65 2.88
C SER A 45 15.47 -5.44 4.10
N TYR A 46 14.74 -4.34 4.17
CA TYR A 46 13.87 -4.04 5.30
C TYR A 46 12.53 -4.75 5.17
N ILE A 47 12.29 -5.73 6.05
CA ILE A 47 11.01 -6.45 6.13
C ILE A 47 10.21 -5.91 7.31
N PRO A 48 9.05 -5.26 7.09
CA PRO A 48 8.19 -4.80 8.18
C PRO A 48 7.74 -5.95 9.09
N SER A 49 7.66 -5.71 10.40
CA SER A 49 7.37 -6.75 11.39
C SER A 49 6.04 -7.48 11.18
N TRP A 50 5.02 -6.75 10.71
CA TRP A 50 3.68 -7.31 10.46
C TRP A 50 3.68 -8.38 9.35
N VAL A 51 4.65 -8.35 8.44
CA VAL A 51 4.78 -9.36 7.36
C VAL A 51 5.02 -10.75 7.97
N TYR A 52 5.75 -10.84 9.07
CA TYR A 52 6.03 -12.13 9.73
C TYR A 52 4.80 -12.75 10.41
N SER A 53 3.77 -11.95 10.67
CA SER A 53 2.50 -12.41 11.26
C SER A 53 1.52 -12.98 10.23
N LEU A 54 1.83 -12.89 8.93
CA LEU A 54 0.98 -13.40 7.86
C LEU A 54 1.06 -14.93 7.74
N PRO A 55 0.02 -15.57 7.15
CA PRO A 55 0.10 -16.97 6.76
C PRO A 55 1.32 -17.26 5.88
N PRO A 56 1.95 -18.45 5.97
CA PRO A 56 3.24 -18.71 5.32
C PRO A 56 3.30 -18.37 3.83
N ALA A 57 2.30 -18.78 3.06
CA ALA A 57 2.27 -18.52 1.62
C ALA A 57 2.21 -17.02 1.28
N GLU A 58 1.42 -16.26 2.04
CA GLU A 58 1.30 -14.81 1.84
C GLU A 58 2.57 -14.10 2.31
N ARG A 59 3.11 -14.46 3.48
CA ARG A 59 4.37 -13.92 4.00
C ARG A 59 5.49 -14.08 2.99
N ASP A 60 5.68 -15.29 2.46
CA ASP A 60 6.79 -15.58 1.57
C ASP A 60 6.66 -14.79 0.26
N GLN A 61 5.43 -14.60 -0.23
CA GLN A 61 5.13 -13.70 -1.35
C GLN A 61 5.49 -12.24 -1.03
N LYS A 62 5.07 -11.71 0.13
CA LYS A 62 5.38 -10.32 0.54
C LYS A 62 6.88 -10.09 0.69
N ILE A 63 7.61 -11.06 1.25
CA ILE A 63 9.07 -10.99 1.39
C ILE A 63 9.75 -10.97 0.01
N ALA A 64 9.31 -11.82 -0.93
CA ALA A 64 9.84 -11.80 -2.29
C ALA A 64 9.62 -10.44 -2.98
N LEU A 65 8.43 -9.85 -2.84
CA LEU A 65 8.13 -8.53 -3.40
C LEU A 65 9.00 -7.42 -2.77
N ILE A 66 9.29 -7.49 -1.47
CA ILE A 66 10.21 -6.56 -0.81
C ILE A 66 11.61 -6.71 -1.38
N HIS A 67 12.13 -7.94 -1.48
CA HIS A 67 13.47 -8.17 -1.98
C HIS A 67 13.67 -7.71 -3.44
N GLU A 68 12.63 -7.79 -4.26
CA GLU A 68 12.73 -7.42 -5.67
C GLU A 68 12.36 -5.94 -5.93
N PHE A 69 11.33 -5.43 -5.26
CA PHE A 69 10.70 -4.12 -5.54
C PHE A 69 10.67 -3.16 -4.35
N GLY A 70 11.21 -3.56 -3.19
CA GLY A 70 11.32 -2.71 -2.00
C GLY A 70 10.01 -2.44 -1.27
N SER A 71 8.91 -3.12 -1.61
CA SER A 71 7.61 -2.96 -0.96
C SER A 71 6.77 -4.24 -0.99
N PRO A 72 6.04 -4.56 0.09
CA PRO A 72 5.21 -5.77 0.16
C PRO A 72 3.90 -5.67 -0.65
N ASN A 73 3.48 -4.47 -1.07
CA ASN A 73 2.15 -4.23 -1.66
C ASN A 73 2.22 -3.63 -3.08
N VAL A 74 3.17 -4.11 -3.90
CA VAL A 74 3.24 -3.77 -5.33
C VAL A 74 2.34 -4.69 -6.16
N PHE A 75 2.08 -4.31 -7.42
CA PHE A 75 1.28 -5.06 -8.39
C PHE A 75 -0.12 -5.40 -7.88
N GLY A 76 -0.40 -6.67 -7.59
CA GLY A 76 -1.69 -7.12 -7.06
C GLY A 76 -2.04 -6.55 -5.67
N GLY A 77 -1.08 -5.94 -4.97
CA GLY A 77 -1.33 -5.17 -3.74
C GLY A 77 -1.74 -3.71 -3.98
N PHE A 78 -1.84 -3.26 -5.24
CA PHE A 78 -2.23 -1.90 -5.57
C PHE A 78 -3.73 -1.67 -5.33
N GLU A 79 -4.02 -0.76 -4.40
CA GLU A 79 -5.37 -0.40 -3.99
C GLU A 79 -5.64 1.10 -4.29
N PRO A 80 -6.10 1.44 -5.51
CA PRO A 80 -6.29 2.82 -5.92
C PRO A 80 -7.45 3.48 -5.17
N HIS A 81 -7.20 4.67 -4.64
CA HIS A 81 -8.19 5.48 -3.94
C HIS A 81 -7.88 6.97 -4.08
N VAL A 82 -8.86 7.80 -3.75
CA VAL A 82 -8.69 9.25 -3.58
C VAL A 82 -8.96 9.60 -2.12
N THR A 83 -7.96 10.10 -1.42
CA THR A 83 -8.13 10.61 -0.05
C THR A 83 -8.86 11.96 -0.11
N LEU A 84 -9.97 12.07 0.60
CA LEU A 84 -10.81 13.27 0.64
C LEU A 84 -10.57 14.10 1.88
N VAL A 85 -10.41 13.42 3.03
CA VAL A 85 -10.24 14.04 4.35
C VAL A 85 -9.27 13.21 5.18
N GLY A 86 -8.51 13.87 6.04
CA GLY A 86 -7.67 13.25 7.05
C GLY A 86 -7.93 13.90 8.41
N ASP A 87 -7.90 13.11 9.47
CA ASP A 87 -8.06 13.58 10.84
C ASP A 87 -6.70 14.01 11.41
N SER A 88 -6.55 15.31 11.67
CA SER A 88 -5.33 15.94 12.20
C SER A 88 -5.12 15.72 13.69
N GLU A 89 -6.16 15.34 14.44
CA GLU A 89 -6.11 15.22 15.91
C GLU A 89 -5.69 13.81 16.35
N SER A 90 -5.62 12.85 15.42
CA SER A 90 -5.27 11.46 15.71
C SER A 90 -3.79 11.22 16.08
N SER A 91 -2.95 12.27 16.08
CA SER A 91 -1.52 12.21 16.43
C SER A 91 -1.13 12.72 17.83
N GLU A 92 -2.06 13.27 18.63
CA GLU A 92 -1.71 13.89 19.94
C GLU A 92 -1.66 12.95 21.16
N ASN A 93 -1.99 11.66 21.03
CA ASN A 93 -2.05 10.73 22.18
C ASN A 93 -0.92 9.68 22.24
N MET A 94 0.26 9.94 21.67
CA MET A 94 1.45 9.06 21.82
C MET A 94 2.53 9.58 22.79
N ASN A 95 2.24 10.60 23.62
CA ASN A 95 3.21 11.11 24.61
C ASN A 95 2.67 11.22 26.04
N GLU A 96 2.03 10.17 26.54
CA GLU A 96 1.91 9.96 27.99
C GLU A 96 2.16 8.48 28.33
N SER A 97 3.37 8.19 28.81
CA SER A 97 3.75 7.01 29.61
C SER A 97 5.00 7.35 30.43
#